data_AF-W5XJB0-F1
#
_entry.id   AF-W5XJB0-F1
#
_cell.length_a   1.000
_cell.length_b   1.000
_cell.length_c   1.000
_cell.angle_alpha   90.00
_cell.angle_beta   90.00
_cell.angle_gamma   90.00
#
_symmetry.space_group_name_H-M   'P 1'
#
loop_
_entity.id
_entity.type
_entity.pdbx_description
1 polymer ?
#
loop_
_entity_poly.entity_id
_entity_poly.type
_entity_poly.pdbx_seq_one_letter_code
_entity_poly.pdbx_strand_id
1 'polypeptide(L)'
;NVNSQPFMRWRDRFAFCQEAIDKAGAETGEHKGHYLNVTAATMEEIYKRAEFAKEIGSKIIMSDYLTVGWAAHTSLSKWCRDSGMLLHVHRAMHAVIDRNPRHGINFRVLTKMLRLMGGDHLHSGTVVGKLEGDREATIGWIDMMRDRYTKEDRARGIFFDQDWGQMPGVLPVASGGIHVWHMPALVSIFGDDSVLQFGGGTLGHPWGNAAGAAANRVALEACVQARNEGRQLEKERKEVLLHAAASSPELKIAMET
;
A
#
# COMPACT_ATOMS: atom_id res chain seq x y z
N ASN A 1 -5.66 3.78 12.61
CA ASN A 1 -6.77 3.92 13.60
C ASN A 1 -7.49 5.28 13.50
N VAL A 2 -7.29 6.07 12.44
CA VAL A 2 -8.08 7.28 12.20
C VAL A 2 -9.46 6.83 11.70
N ASN A 3 -10.51 7.07 12.48
CA ASN A 3 -11.89 6.70 12.17
C ASN A 3 -12.76 7.94 12.33
N SER A 4 -13.40 8.11 13.49
CA SER A 4 -14.08 9.35 13.89
C SER A 4 -13.86 9.55 15.39
N GLN A 5 -13.06 10.54 15.75
CA GLN A 5 -12.66 10.80 17.12
C GLN A 5 -12.99 12.24 17.53
N PRO A 6 -13.01 12.58 18.83
CA PRO A 6 -13.32 13.95 19.29
C PRO A 6 -12.49 15.04 18.63
N PHE A 7 -11.20 14.77 18.35
CA PHE A 7 -10.29 15.73 17.72
C PHE A 7 -10.47 15.86 16.19
N MET A 8 -11.16 14.91 15.54
CA MET A 8 -11.37 14.92 14.09
C MET A 8 -12.52 13.98 13.72
N ARG A 9 -13.69 14.55 13.42
CA ARG A 9 -14.85 13.78 12.94
C ARG A 9 -14.65 13.37 11.48
N TRP A 10 -15.18 12.19 11.14
CA TRP A 10 -14.91 11.58 9.84
C TRP A 10 -15.41 12.41 8.66
N ARG A 11 -16.59 13.04 8.80
CA ARG A 11 -17.23 13.78 7.72
C ARG A 11 -16.44 15.03 7.35
N ASP A 12 -15.99 15.78 8.37
CA ASP A 12 -15.14 16.96 8.18
C ASP A 12 -13.83 16.58 7.50
N ARG A 13 -13.18 15.50 7.97
CA ARG A 13 -11.95 14.98 7.32
C ARG A 13 -12.19 14.65 5.86
N PHE A 14 -13.29 13.97 5.52
CA PHE A 14 -13.57 13.56 4.14
C PHE A 14 -13.73 14.78 3.23
N ALA A 15 -14.47 15.80 3.68
CA ALA A 15 -14.66 17.04 2.92
C ALA A 15 -13.33 17.77 2.65
N PHE A 16 -12.52 18.02 3.69
CA PHE A 16 -11.23 18.70 3.53
C PHE A 16 -10.22 17.88 2.71
N CYS A 17 -10.21 16.56 2.86
CA CYS A 17 -9.35 15.69 2.04
C CYS A 17 -9.74 15.75 0.57
N GLN A 18 -11.04 15.78 0.25
CA GLN A 18 -11.49 15.85 -1.15
C GLN A 18 -11.14 17.20 -1.79
N GLU A 19 -11.33 18.32 -1.06
CA GLU A 19 -10.87 19.63 -1.52
C GLU A 19 -9.35 19.63 -1.82
N ALA A 20 -8.55 19.03 -0.94
CA ALA A 20 -7.11 18.91 -1.14
C ALA A 20 -6.73 18.01 -2.33
N ILE A 21 -7.49 16.92 -2.57
CA ILE A 21 -7.33 16.05 -3.74
C ILE A 21 -7.57 16.85 -5.02
N ASP A 22 -8.68 17.59 -5.08
CA ASP A 22 -9.07 18.34 -6.28
C ASP A 22 -8.08 19.46 -6.57
N LYS A 23 -7.65 20.19 -5.54
CA LYS A 23 -6.60 21.21 -5.66
C LYS A 23 -5.28 20.61 -6.20
N ALA A 24 -4.78 19.54 -5.59
CA ALA A 24 -3.53 18.91 -6.01
C ALA A 24 -3.63 18.31 -7.42
N GLY A 25 -4.80 17.77 -7.80
CA GLY A 25 -5.09 17.31 -9.15
C GLY A 25 -5.03 18.45 -10.16
N ALA A 26 -5.66 19.58 -9.86
CA ALA A 26 -5.65 20.77 -10.71
C ALA A 26 -4.24 21.37 -10.88
N GLU A 27 -3.44 21.42 -9.81
CA GLU A 27 -2.08 21.98 -9.85
C GLU A 27 -1.09 21.10 -10.62
N THR A 28 -1.27 19.78 -10.61
CA THR A 28 -0.30 18.84 -11.18
C THR A 28 -0.73 18.21 -12.50
N GLY A 29 -2.02 18.23 -12.83
CA GLY A 29 -2.58 17.53 -13.99
C GLY A 29 -2.63 16.00 -13.88
N GLU A 30 -2.21 15.42 -12.73
CA GLU A 30 -2.27 13.98 -12.46
C GLU A 30 -3.48 13.63 -11.59
N HIS A 31 -4.05 12.43 -11.77
CA HIS A 31 -5.07 11.91 -10.87
C HIS A 31 -4.51 11.73 -9.45
N LYS A 32 -5.21 12.26 -8.44
CA LYS A 32 -4.86 12.15 -7.02
C LYS A 32 -5.93 11.37 -6.25
N GLY A 33 -5.56 10.88 -5.08
CA GLY A 33 -6.46 10.17 -4.19
C GLY A 33 -5.97 10.16 -2.74
N HIS A 34 -6.90 9.94 -1.82
CA HIS A 34 -6.65 9.74 -0.40
C HIS A 34 -7.57 8.63 0.09
N TYR A 35 -7.02 7.62 0.77
CA TYR A 35 -7.81 6.47 1.19
C TYR A 35 -8.69 6.84 2.38
N LEU A 36 -9.93 7.23 2.11
CA LEU A 36 -10.87 7.65 3.14
C LEU A 36 -11.30 6.43 3.98
N ASN A 37 -10.88 6.39 5.26
CA ASN A 37 -11.16 5.22 6.11
C ASN A 37 -12.63 5.14 6.52
N VAL A 38 -13.32 4.10 6.04
CA VAL A 38 -14.74 3.84 6.33
C VAL A 38 -14.95 2.87 7.49
N THR A 39 -13.89 2.28 8.05
CA THR A 39 -13.98 1.36 9.19
C THR A 39 -14.77 1.98 10.36
N ALA A 40 -15.81 1.30 10.82
CA ALA A 40 -16.70 1.76 11.88
C ALA A 40 -17.21 0.60 12.75
N ALA A 41 -17.94 0.92 13.82
CA ALA A 41 -18.44 -0.06 14.78
C ALA A 41 -19.67 -0.83 14.29
N THR A 42 -20.44 -0.29 13.33
CA THR A 42 -21.63 -0.95 12.76
C THR A 42 -21.63 -0.83 11.24
N MET A 43 -22.37 -1.72 10.57
CA MET A 43 -22.48 -1.73 9.11
C MET A 43 -23.14 -0.44 8.57
N GLU A 44 -24.11 0.09 9.29
CA GLU A 44 -24.82 1.32 8.92
C GLU A 44 -23.85 2.50 8.88
N GLU A 45 -22.93 2.60 9.85
CA GLU A 45 -21.91 3.65 9.85
C GLU A 45 -20.82 3.42 8.79
N ILE A 46 -20.49 2.16 8.44
CA ILE A 46 -19.59 1.87 7.30
C ILE A 46 -20.22 2.38 6.00
N TYR A 47 -21.49 2.01 5.74
CA TYR A 47 -22.18 2.43 4.52
C TYR A 47 -22.41 3.92 4.47
N LYS A 48 -22.79 4.56 5.59
CA LYS A 48 -22.93 6.02 5.65
C LYS A 48 -21.64 6.75 5.24
N ARG A 49 -20.47 6.23 5.63
CA ARG A 49 -19.18 6.80 5.24
C ARG A 49 -18.83 6.51 3.79
N ALA A 50 -19.07 5.29 3.33
CA ALA A 50 -18.81 4.89 1.95
C ALA A 50 -19.67 5.69 0.96
N GLU A 51 -20.97 5.86 1.25
CA GLU A 51 -21.89 6.67 0.44
C GLU A 51 -21.46 8.14 0.41
N PHE A 52 -21.06 8.72 1.54
CA PHE A 52 -20.55 10.09 1.53
C PHE A 52 -19.24 10.23 0.73
N ALA A 53 -18.33 9.25 0.80
CA ALA A 53 -17.12 9.26 -0.02
C ALA A 53 -17.44 9.20 -1.52
N LYS A 54 -18.46 8.45 -1.91
CA LYS A 54 -18.97 8.41 -3.29
C LYS A 54 -19.64 9.73 -3.70
N GLU A 55 -20.47 10.30 -2.83
CA GLU A 55 -21.18 11.57 -3.05
C GLU A 55 -20.20 12.71 -3.36
N ILE A 56 -19.09 12.80 -2.62
CA ILE A 56 -18.06 13.82 -2.84
C ILE A 56 -17.07 13.47 -3.97
N GLY A 57 -17.29 12.36 -4.69
CA GLY A 57 -16.53 12.01 -5.90
C GLY A 57 -15.18 11.32 -5.64
N SER A 58 -14.91 10.86 -4.42
CA SER A 58 -13.68 10.14 -4.09
C SER A 58 -13.53 8.88 -4.94
N LYS A 59 -12.29 8.50 -5.25
CA LYS A 59 -11.96 7.35 -6.11
C LYS A 59 -11.58 6.09 -5.33
N ILE A 60 -11.24 6.24 -4.06
CA ILE A 60 -10.70 5.16 -3.25
C ILE A 60 -11.01 5.36 -1.76
N ILE A 61 -11.47 4.29 -1.12
CA ILE A 61 -11.67 4.22 0.34
C ILE A 61 -10.74 3.17 0.96
N MET A 62 -10.71 3.10 2.29
CA MET A 62 -10.03 1.98 2.97
C MET A 62 -10.83 1.35 4.10
N SER A 63 -10.53 0.07 4.36
CA SER A 63 -11.02 -0.69 5.50
C SER A 63 -9.90 -1.46 6.23
N ASP A 64 -10.10 -1.67 7.54
CA ASP A 64 -9.28 -2.55 8.37
C ASP A 64 -9.96 -3.93 8.45
N TYR A 65 -9.74 -4.80 7.45
CA TYR A 65 -10.60 -5.98 7.20
C TYR A 65 -10.65 -7.00 8.34
N LEU A 66 -9.56 -7.19 9.08
CA LEU A 66 -9.51 -8.12 10.21
C LEU A 66 -10.30 -7.58 11.40
N THR A 67 -10.15 -6.29 11.70
CA THR A 67 -10.78 -5.68 12.88
C THR A 67 -12.25 -5.33 12.65
N VAL A 68 -12.64 -5.03 11.40
CA VAL A 68 -14.05 -4.85 11.04
C VAL A 68 -14.77 -6.19 10.87
N GLY A 69 -14.01 -7.27 10.62
CA GLY A 69 -14.51 -8.61 10.41
C GLY A 69 -14.84 -8.93 8.95
N TRP A 70 -14.71 -10.21 8.60
CA TRP A 70 -14.82 -10.70 7.22
C TRP A 70 -16.20 -10.51 6.60
N ALA A 71 -17.28 -10.63 7.38
CA ALA A 71 -18.63 -10.39 6.90
C ALA A 71 -18.82 -8.93 6.48
N ALA A 72 -18.39 -7.99 7.32
CA ALA A 72 -18.46 -6.56 7.02
C ALA A 72 -17.60 -6.19 5.81
N HIS A 73 -16.37 -6.71 5.76
CA HIS A 73 -15.46 -6.47 4.64
C HIS A 73 -16.00 -7.00 3.31
N THR A 74 -16.56 -8.21 3.29
CA THR A 74 -17.15 -8.80 2.08
C THR A 74 -18.33 -7.97 1.57
N SER A 75 -19.19 -7.48 2.47
CA SER A 75 -20.30 -6.60 2.13
C SER A 75 -19.82 -5.24 1.57
N LEU A 76 -18.74 -4.69 2.13
CA LEU A 76 -18.11 -3.48 1.61
C LEU A 76 -17.47 -3.69 0.23
N SER A 77 -16.78 -4.82 0.01
CA SER A 77 -16.16 -5.12 -1.28
C SER A 77 -17.19 -5.22 -2.41
N LYS A 78 -18.34 -5.85 -2.16
CA LYS A 78 -19.46 -5.90 -3.12
C LYS A 78 -20.00 -4.50 -3.43
N TRP A 79 -20.21 -3.68 -2.40
CA TRP A 79 -20.64 -2.30 -2.58
C TRP A 79 -19.62 -1.47 -3.40
N CYS A 80 -18.33 -1.66 -3.16
CA CYS A 80 -17.27 -1.01 -3.92
C CYS A 80 -17.33 -1.37 -5.40
N ARG A 81 -17.54 -2.66 -5.71
CA ARG A 81 -17.72 -3.14 -7.08
C ARG A 81 -18.92 -2.47 -7.75
N ASP A 82 -20.07 -2.44 -7.09
CA ASP A 82 -21.31 -1.89 -7.64
C ASP A 82 -21.26 -0.35 -7.79
N SER A 83 -20.44 0.32 -6.97
CA SER A 83 -20.28 1.78 -6.96
C SER A 83 -19.09 2.30 -7.76
N GLY A 84 -18.24 1.43 -8.31
CA GLY A 84 -17.00 1.83 -9.01
C GLY A 84 -15.95 2.47 -8.10
N MET A 85 -15.88 2.04 -6.84
CA MET A 85 -14.97 2.57 -5.82
C MET A 85 -13.80 1.61 -5.59
N LEU A 86 -12.56 2.10 -5.63
CA LEU A 86 -11.41 1.28 -5.25
C LEU A 86 -11.38 1.04 -3.72
N LEU A 87 -10.93 -0.14 -3.31
CA LEU A 87 -10.86 -0.57 -1.93
C LEU A 87 -9.42 -0.90 -1.50
N HIS A 88 -8.79 0.04 -0.81
CA HIS A 88 -7.51 -0.19 -0.14
C HIS A 88 -7.71 -0.95 1.17
N VAL A 89 -6.96 -2.03 1.39
CA VAL A 89 -7.14 -2.85 2.60
C VAL A 89 -5.92 -2.78 3.50
N HIS A 90 -6.17 -2.39 4.74
CA HIS A 90 -5.17 -2.39 5.79
C HIS A 90 -5.33 -3.61 6.70
N ARG A 91 -4.20 -4.19 7.11
CA ARG A 91 -4.14 -5.48 7.83
C ARG A 91 -3.98 -5.32 9.33
N ALA A 92 -4.56 -4.29 9.94
CA ALA A 92 -4.50 -4.11 11.39
C ALA A 92 -4.86 -5.41 12.11
N MET A 93 -4.16 -5.73 13.21
CA MET A 93 -4.28 -6.99 13.97
C MET A 93 -3.60 -8.24 13.37
N HIS A 94 -3.11 -8.23 12.13
CA HIS A 94 -2.56 -9.45 11.51
C HIS A 94 -1.42 -10.11 12.32
N ALA A 95 -0.49 -9.31 12.86
CA ALA A 95 0.66 -9.80 13.64
C ALA A 95 0.29 -10.45 14.98
N VAL A 96 -0.94 -10.28 15.46
CA VAL A 96 -1.47 -11.06 16.59
C VAL A 96 -1.66 -12.53 16.20
N ILE A 97 -1.93 -12.78 14.93
CA ILE A 97 -2.31 -14.08 14.36
C ILE A 97 -1.13 -14.74 13.64
N ASP A 98 -0.29 -13.97 12.94
CA ASP A 98 0.65 -14.51 11.95
C ASP A 98 2.13 -14.44 12.31
N ARG A 99 2.48 -13.86 13.46
CA ARG A 99 3.87 -13.60 13.83
C ARG A 99 4.60 -14.80 14.41
N ASN A 100 3.93 -15.63 15.21
CA ASN A 100 4.59 -16.74 15.88
C ASN A 100 4.72 -17.95 14.94
N PRO A 101 5.94 -18.43 14.63
CA PRO A 101 6.13 -19.55 13.70
C PRO A 101 5.59 -20.88 14.22
N ARG A 102 5.29 -21.00 15.52
CA ARG A 102 4.81 -22.23 16.16
C ARG A 102 3.30 -22.26 16.43
N HIS A 103 2.61 -21.12 16.32
CA HIS A 103 1.18 -21.04 16.62
C HIS A 103 0.54 -19.86 15.90
N GLY A 104 -0.59 -20.09 15.23
CA GLY A 104 -1.35 -19.05 14.54
C GLY A 104 -1.66 -19.42 13.09
N ILE A 105 -1.92 -18.40 12.27
CA ILE A 105 -2.21 -18.54 10.84
C ILE A 105 -1.23 -17.66 10.08
N ASN A 106 -0.38 -18.26 9.25
CA ASN A 106 0.61 -17.49 8.49
C ASN A 106 -0.07 -16.47 7.55
N PHE A 107 0.56 -15.30 7.38
CA PHE A 107 0.03 -14.20 6.59
C PHE A 107 -0.38 -14.59 5.16
N ARG A 108 0.32 -15.55 4.53
CA ARG A 108 -0.05 -16.03 3.19
C ARG A 108 -1.49 -16.55 3.11
N VAL A 109 -2.00 -17.17 4.19
CA VAL A 109 -3.39 -17.64 4.25
C VAL A 109 -4.34 -16.46 4.33
N LEU A 110 -4.03 -15.47 5.19
CA LEU A 110 -4.83 -14.25 5.33
C LEU A 110 -4.90 -13.45 4.02
N THR A 111 -3.80 -13.42 3.27
CA THR A 111 -3.72 -12.84 1.92
C THR A 111 -4.64 -13.54 0.94
N LYS A 112 -4.66 -14.88 0.91
CA LYS A 112 -5.60 -15.65 0.06
C LYS A 112 -7.05 -15.34 0.44
N MET A 113 -7.35 -15.31 1.74
CA MET A 113 -8.69 -14.98 2.23
C MET A 113 -9.12 -13.60 1.77
N LEU A 114 -8.23 -12.60 1.83
CA LEU A 114 -8.58 -11.26 1.36
C LEU A 114 -8.82 -11.22 -0.15
N ARG A 115 -7.98 -11.88 -0.97
CA ARG A 115 -8.18 -11.92 -2.43
C ARG A 115 -9.55 -12.53 -2.79
N LEU A 116 -9.99 -13.55 -2.04
CA LEU A 116 -11.33 -14.14 -2.18
C LEU A 116 -12.45 -13.21 -1.72
N MET A 117 -12.29 -12.53 -0.57
CA MET A 117 -13.31 -11.58 -0.05
C MET A 117 -13.43 -10.31 -0.88
N GLY A 118 -12.35 -9.94 -1.59
CA GLY A 118 -12.25 -8.80 -2.46
C GLY A 118 -11.58 -7.58 -1.79
N GLY A 119 -10.65 -6.99 -2.51
CA GLY A 119 -9.90 -5.79 -2.15
C GLY A 119 -8.91 -5.49 -3.27
N ASP A 120 -8.72 -4.23 -3.60
CA ASP A 120 -7.86 -3.85 -4.72
C ASP A 120 -6.40 -3.74 -4.28
N HIS A 121 -6.17 -3.32 -3.02
CA HIS A 121 -4.84 -3.27 -2.42
C HIS A 121 -4.77 -4.06 -1.10
N LEU A 122 -3.60 -4.59 -0.76
CA LEU A 122 -3.31 -5.14 0.57
C LEU A 122 -1.88 -4.85 1.00
N HIS A 123 -1.72 -4.36 2.24
CA HIS A 123 -0.42 -4.26 2.91
C HIS A 123 0.28 -5.63 2.98
N SER A 124 1.47 -5.74 2.40
CA SER A 124 2.19 -7.01 2.23
C SER A 124 3.53 -7.07 2.98
N GLY A 125 3.92 -5.98 3.66
CA GLY A 125 5.22 -5.85 4.33
C GLY A 125 6.23 -5.12 3.46
N THR A 126 7.42 -4.86 4.00
CA THR A 126 8.46 -4.08 3.31
C THR A 126 9.77 -4.84 3.15
N VAL A 127 10.00 -5.93 3.89
CA VAL A 127 11.28 -6.66 4.03
C VAL A 127 12.38 -5.81 4.70
N VAL A 128 12.58 -4.58 4.22
CA VAL A 128 13.67 -3.68 4.63
C VAL A 128 13.24 -2.58 5.61
N GLY A 129 11.93 -2.47 5.89
CA GLY A 129 11.42 -1.44 6.80
C GLY A 129 11.40 -1.85 8.27
N LYS A 130 10.64 -1.11 9.08
CA LYS A 130 10.62 -1.29 10.55
C LYS A 130 9.90 -2.55 11.04
N LEU A 131 9.06 -3.14 10.20
CA LEU A 131 8.21 -4.29 10.56
C LEU A 131 8.84 -5.55 10.00
N GLU A 132 8.71 -6.64 10.76
CA GLU A 132 9.23 -7.96 10.39
C GLU A 132 8.69 -8.42 9.02
N GLY A 133 9.57 -9.00 8.21
CA GLY A 133 9.22 -9.58 6.92
C GLY A 133 10.39 -10.37 6.33
N ASP A 134 10.29 -11.69 6.34
CA ASP A 134 11.22 -12.56 5.61
C ASP A 134 11.09 -12.33 4.10
N ARG A 135 12.21 -12.16 3.40
CA ARG A 135 12.22 -11.78 1.98
C ARG A 135 11.57 -12.82 1.09
N GLU A 136 11.95 -14.10 1.23
CA GLU A 136 11.46 -15.17 0.35
C GLU A 136 9.99 -15.46 0.60
N ALA A 137 9.58 -15.47 1.87
CA ALA A 137 8.17 -15.59 2.23
C ALA A 137 7.35 -14.40 1.68
N THR A 138 7.92 -13.18 1.74
CA THR A 138 7.28 -11.97 1.21
C THR A 138 7.04 -12.04 -0.28
N ILE A 139 8.05 -12.44 -1.03
CA ILE A 139 7.92 -12.67 -2.48
C ILE A 139 6.85 -13.74 -2.73
N GLY A 140 6.86 -14.83 -1.97
CA GLY A 140 5.88 -15.91 -2.12
C GLY A 140 4.42 -15.46 -1.98
N TRP A 141 4.07 -14.66 -0.97
CA TRP A 141 2.69 -14.16 -0.87
C TRP A 141 2.38 -13.00 -1.82
N ILE A 142 3.38 -12.23 -2.27
CA ILE A 142 3.19 -11.23 -3.34
C ILE A 142 2.80 -11.92 -4.65
N ASP A 143 3.49 -13.01 -5.01
CA ASP A 143 3.16 -13.81 -6.20
C ASP A 143 1.71 -14.32 -6.06
N MET A 144 1.32 -14.83 -4.88
CA MET A 144 -0.07 -15.26 -4.62
C MET A 144 -1.11 -14.14 -4.72
N MET A 145 -0.73 -12.88 -4.48
CA MET A 145 -1.63 -11.73 -4.58
C MET A 145 -1.90 -11.35 -6.03
N ARG A 146 -0.90 -11.44 -6.89
CA ARG A 146 -0.95 -10.89 -8.25
C ARG A 146 -1.22 -11.96 -9.30
N ASP A 147 -0.53 -13.08 -9.19
CA ASP A 147 -0.44 -14.03 -10.28
C ASP A 147 -1.74 -14.84 -10.41
N ARG A 148 -2.01 -15.28 -11.64
CA ARG A 148 -3.10 -16.22 -11.92
C ARG A 148 -2.80 -17.61 -11.36
N TYR A 149 -1.56 -18.04 -11.47
CA TYR A 149 -1.11 -19.36 -11.02
C TYR A 149 0.22 -19.21 -10.28
N THR A 150 0.30 -19.75 -9.07
CA THR A 150 1.55 -19.84 -8.31
C THR A 150 1.87 -21.31 -8.08
N LYS A 151 3.06 -21.72 -8.52
CA LYS A 151 3.55 -23.08 -8.32
C LYS A 151 4.01 -23.27 -6.89
N GLU A 152 3.89 -24.50 -6.40
CA GLU A 152 4.53 -24.97 -5.20
C GLU A 152 6.02 -24.58 -5.16
N ASP A 153 6.43 -23.97 -4.05
CA ASP A 153 7.80 -23.57 -3.75
C ASP A 153 7.99 -23.45 -2.22
N ARG A 154 8.48 -24.53 -1.60
CA ARG A 154 8.80 -24.55 -0.16
C ARG A 154 9.83 -23.50 0.26
N ALA A 155 10.74 -23.06 -0.61
CA ALA A 155 11.74 -22.05 -0.26
C ALA A 155 11.09 -20.68 -0.01
N ARG A 156 9.99 -20.40 -0.70
CA ARG A 156 9.14 -19.21 -0.50
C ARG A 156 7.93 -19.45 0.42
N GLY A 157 7.86 -20.64 1.03
CA GLY A 157 6.74 -21.04 1.89
C GLY A 157 5.42 -21.26 1.16
N ILE A 158 5.45 -21.55 -0.14
CA ILE A 158 4.27 -21.91 -0.95
C ILE A 158 4.06 -23.42 -0.85
N PHE A 159 3.05 -23.84 -0.08
CA PHE A 159 2.85 -25.25 0.23
C PHE A 159 2.09 -26.04 -0.86
N PHE A 160 1.35 -25.36 -1.72
CA PHE A 160 0.49 -25.96 -2.71
C PHE A 160 0.49 -25.11 -3.97
N ASP A 161 0.37 -25.76 -5.11
CA ASP A 161 -0.04 -25.10 -6.34
C ASP A 161 -1.36 -24.36 -6.10
N GLN A 162 -1.45 -23.13 -6.57
CA GLN A 162 -2.64 -22.30 -6.44
C GLN A 162 -2.98 -21.66 -7.78
N ASP A 163 -4.10 -22.09 -8.37
CA ASP A 163 -4.76 -21.44 -9.50
C ASP A 163 -5.89 -20.53 -8.99
N TRP A 164 -5.94 -19.31 -9.50
CA TRP A 164 -6.93 -18.29 -9.20
C TRP A 164 -7.98 -18.12 -10.33
N GLY A 165 -7.88 -18.91 -11.40
CA GLY A 165 -8.81 -18.84 -12.52
C GLY A 165 -8.73 -17.49 -13.23
N GLN A 166 -9.82 -16.71 -13.19
CA GLN A 166 -9.89 -15.35 -13.75
C GLN A 166 -10.03 -14.28 -12.66
N MET A 167 -9.76 -14.64 -11.40
CA MET A 167 -9.85 -13.70 -10.29
C MET A 167 -8.78 -12.61 -10.44
N PRO A 168 -9.14 -11.32 -10.42
CA PRO A 168 -8.18 -10.23 -10.46
C PRO A 168 -7.11 -10.35 -9.36
N GLY A 169 -5.93 -9.82 -9.66
CA GLY A 169 -4.87 -9.66 -8.67
C GLY A 169 -5.19 -8.56 -7.66
N VAL A 170 -4.42 -8.54 -6.58
CA VAL A 170 -4.44 -7.49 -5.55
C VAL A 170 -3.09 -6.79 -5.57
N LEU A 171 -3.07 -5.45 -5.59
CA LEU A 171 -1.82 -4.71 -5.53
C LEU A 171 -1.18 -4.83 -4.14
N PRO A 172 0.05 -5.36 -4.04
CA PRO A 172 0.81 -5.37 -2.80
C PRO A 172 1.22 -3.94 -2.41
N VAL A 173 1.02 -3.63 -1.13
CA VAL A 173 1.38 -2.33 -0.56
C VAL A 173 2.55 -2.51 0.40
N ALA A 174 3.69 -1.92 0.06
CA ALA A 174 4.86 -1.85 0.92
C ALA A 174 4.78 -0.57 1.78
N SER A 175 4.62 -0.72 3.08
CA SER A 175 4.46 0.39 4.01
C SER A 175 5.10 0.12 5.37
N GLY A 176 5.71 1.15 5.95
CA GLY A 176 6.22 1.14 7.32
C GLY A 176 7.74 1.24 7.44
N GLY A 177 8.21 2.41 7.88
CA GLY A 177 9.64 2.65 8.18
C GLY A 177 10.56 2.63 6.96
N ILE A 178 10.02 2.96 5.78
CA ILE A 178 10.78 3.08 4.54
C ILE A 178 11.03 4.56 4.18
N HIS A 179 12.12 4.81 3.45
CA HIS A 179 12.63 6.12 3.02
C HIS A 179 13.43 5.94 1.72
N VAL A 180 13.94 7.03 1.12
CA VAL A 180 14.52 7.03 -0.25
C VAL A 180 15.61 5.98 -0.49
N TRP A 181 16.44 5.67 0.52
CA TRP A 181 17.49 4.65 0.41
C TRP A 181 16.96 3.22 0.20
N HIS A 182 15.70 2.97 0.56
CA HIS A 182 15.04 1.68 0.34
C HIS A 182 14.49 1.52 -1.07
N MET A 183 14.37 2.61 -1.85
CA MET A 183 13.70 2.60 -3.15
C MET A 183 14.25 1.54 -4.12
N PRO A 184 15.58 1.37 -4.29
CA PRO A 184 16.12 0.36 -5.21
C PRO A 184 15.73 -1.08 -4.82
N ALA A 185 15.73 -1.39 -3.51
CA ALA A 185 15.32 -2.69 -3.01
C ALA A 185 13.81 -2.90 -3.14
N LEU A 186 13.00 -1.87 -2.87
CA LEU A 186 11.55 -1.94 -3.01
C LEU A 186 11.14 -2.18 -4.47
N VAL A 187 11.74 -1.45 -5.43
CA VAL A 187 11.48 -1.67 -6.87
C VAL A 187 11.93 -3.07 -7.29
N SER A 188 13.02 -3.59 -6.74
CA SER A 188 13.51 -4.94 -7.04
C SER A 188 12.63 -6.05 -6.47
N ILE A 189 12.05 -5.85 -5.28
CA ILE A 189 11.21 -6.85 -4.60
C ILE A 189 9.78 -6.82 -5.15
N PHE A 190 9.20 -5.63 -5.28
CA PHE A 190 7.78 -5.46 -5.56
C PHE A 190 7.47 -5.24 -7.05
N GLY A 191 8.40 -4.71 -7.85
CA GLY A 191 8.12 -4.37 -9.24
C GLY A 191 7.07 -3.27 -9.42
N ASP A 192 6.58 -3.10 -10.65
CA ASP A 192 5.71 -1.97 -11.04
C ASP A 192 4.30 -2.09 -10.46
N ASP A 193 3.76 -3.30 -10.38
CA ASP A 193 2.43 -3.57 -9.81
C ASP A 193 2.49 -3.59 -8.29
N SER A 194 2.73 -2.42 -7.69
CA SER A 194 2.78 -2.22 -6.24
C SER A 194 2.51 -0.77 -5.82
N VAL A 195 2.22 -0.58 -4.53
CA VAL A 195 2.13 0.77 -3.92
C VAL A 195 3.18 0.88 -2.83
N LEU A 196 4.07 1.88 -2.93
CA LEU A 196 5.11 2.17 -1.94
C LEU A 196 4.68 3.37 -1.09
N GLN A 197 4.51 3.19 0.22
CA GLN A 197 3.97 4.21 1.12
C GLN A 197 5.03 4.79 2.07
N PHE A 198 5.32 6.07 1.88
CA PHE A 198 6.29 6.83 2.67
C PHE A 198 5.57 7.82 3.59
N GLY A 199 5.17 7.36 4.79
CA GLY A 199 4.57 8.23 5.81
C GLY A 199 5.61 9.17 6.43
N GLY A 200 6.37 8.65 7.41
CA GLY A 200 7.48 9.39 8.02
C GLY A 200 8.55 9.81 7.00
N GLY A 201 8.82 8.99 6.00
CA GLY A 201 9.74 9.31 4.89
C GLY A 201 9.27 10.42 3.93
N THR A 202 8.07 10.99 4.14
CA THR A 202 7.60 12.20 3.44
C THR A 202 7.42 13.35 4.42
N LEU A 203 6.60 13.14 5.47
CA LEU A 203 6.27 14.19 6.44
C LEU A 203 7.47 14.61 7.31
N GLY A 204 8.48 13.74 7.45
CA GLY A 204 9.71 14.02 8.19
C GLY A 204 10.78 14.73 7.36
N HIS A 205 10.51 15.05 6.08
CA HIS A 205 11.49 15.73 5.24
C HIS A 205 11.79 17.15 5.78
N PRO A 206 13.06 17.58 5.90
CA PRO A 206 13.43 18.88 6.49
C PRO A 206 12.78 20.10 5.83
N TRP A 207 12.40 19.98 4.55
CA TRP A 207 11.77 21.06 3.78
C TRP A 207 10.24 20.89 3.62
N GLY A 208 9.63 20.02 4.43
CA GLY A 208 8.18 19.80 4.44
C GLY A 208 7.67 18.81 3.40
N ASN A 209 6.35 18.60 3.42
CA ASN A 209 5.70 17.46 2.76
C ASN A 209 5.87 17.44 1.24
N ALA A 210 5.79 18.60 0.58
CA ALA A 210 5.93 18.68 -0.88
C ALA A 210 7.33 18.25 -1.34
N ALA A 211 8.37 18.72 -0.64
CA ALA A 211 9.75 18.31 -0.91
C ALA A 211 9.97 16.82 -0.62
N GLY A 212 9.42 16.30 0.50
CA GLY A 212 9.48 14.86 0.79
C GLY A 212 8.78 14.01 -0.27
N ALA A 213 7.64 14.46 -0.79
CA ALA A 213 6.92 13.77 -1.86
C ALA A 213 7.71 13.80 -3.17
N ALA A 214 8.30 14.94 -3.53
CA ALA A 214 9.18 15.08 -4.69
C ALA A 214 10.42 14.17 -4.58
N ALA A 215 11.10 14.14 -3.43
CA ALA A 215 12.24 13.27 -3.18
C ALA A 215 11.91 11.79 -3.41
N ASN A 216 10.79 11.31 -2.85
CA ASN A 216 10.33 9.93 -3.04
C ASN A 216 9.97 9.66 -4.52
N ARG A 217 9.31 10.59 -5.21
CA ARG A 217 8.95 10.44 -6.63
C ARG A 217 10.19 10.38 -7.53
N VAL A 218 11.15 11.27 -7.34
CA VAL A 218 12.42 11.29 -8.10
C VAL A 218 13.20 9.98 -7.86
N ALA A 219 13.31 9.53 -6.62
CA ALA A 219 13.99 8.27 -6.30
C ALA A 219 13.33 7.07 -7.01
N LEU A 220 11.98 7.01 -7.05
CA LEU A 220 11.25 5.95 -7.72
C LEU A 220 11.50 5.96 -9.23
N GLU A 221 11.32 7.10 -9.89
CA GLU A 221 11.49 7.22 -11.34
C GLU A 221 12.93 6.92 -11.77
N ALA A 222 13.92 7.38 -11.01
CA ALA A 222 15.32 7.04 -11.26
C ALA A 222 15.60 5.54 -11.13
N CYS A 223 15.00 4.87 -10.14
CA CYS A 223 15.14 3.41 -9.99
C CYS A 223 14.46 2.66 -11.14
N VAL A 224 13.26 3.09 -11.55
CA VAL A 224 12.55 2.46 -12.69
C VAL A 224 13.34 2.66 -13.98
N GLN A 225 13.85 3.85 -14.24
CA GLN A 225 14.71 4.12 -15.40
C GLN A 225 15.95 3.24 -15.39
N ALA A 226 16.72 3.25 -14.29
CA ALA A 226 17.94 2.45 -14.16
C ALA A 226 17.68 0.95 -14.37
N ARG A 227 16.58 0.42 -13.81
CA ARG A 227 16.17 -0.98 -14.04
C ARG A 227 15.88 -1.25 -15.51
N ASN A 228 15.15 -0.35 -16.17
CA ASN A 228 14.78 -0.49 -17.58
C ASN A 228 16.00 -0.36 -18.51
N GLU A 229 17.06 0.32 -18.07
CA GLU A 229 18.38 0.38 -18.73
C GLU A 229 19.25 -0.86 -18.45
N GLY A 230 18.75 -1.84 -17.68
CA GLY A 230 19.45 -3.10 -17.38
C GLY A 230 20.40 -3.03 -16.18
N ARG A 231 20.36 -1.97 -15.39
CA ARG A 231 21.20 -1.82 -14.18
C ARG A 231 20.74 -2.75 -13.06
N GLN A 232 21.69 -3.23 -12.26
CA GLN A 232 21.42 -4.10 -11.11
C GLN A 232 21.14 -3.25 -9.87
N LEU A 233 19.88 -2.84 -9.69
CA LEU A 233 19.44 -1.89 -8.66
C LEU A 233 20.00 -2.15 -7.26
N GLU A 234 20.03 -3.39 -6.78
CA GLU A 234 20.52 -3.67 -5.43
C GLU A 234 22.05 -3.52 -5.29
N LYS A 235 22.81 -3.79 -6.36
CA LYS A 235 24.27 -3.60 -6.37
C LYS A 235 24.65 -2.15 -6.62
N GLU A 236 23.89 -1.47 -7.47
CA GLU A 236 24.15 -0.10 -7.94
C GLU A 236 23.33 0.96 -7.18
N ARG A 237 22.66 0.56 -6.09
CA ARG A 237 21.69 1.38 -5.33
C ARG A 237 22.16 2.80 -5.03
N LYS A 238 23.42 2.94 -4.59
CA LYS A 238 23.98 4.22 -4.15
C LYS A 238 24.28 5.11 -5.35
N GLU A 239 24.77 4.51 -6.44
CA GLU A 239 25.11 5.24 -7.64
C GLU A 239 23.86 5.79 -8.33
N VAL A 240 22.81 4.96 -8.46
CA VAL A 240 21.51 5.38 -9.03
C VAL A 240 20.94 6.58 -8.27
N LEU A 241 20.90 6.51 -6.93
CA LEU A 241 20.34 7.59 -6.12
C LEU A 241 21.23 8.84 -6.08
N LEU A 242 22.56 8.69 -6.01
CA LEU A 242 23.47 9.83 -6.06
C LEU A 242 23.41 10.55 -7.42
N HIS A 243 23.25 9.80 -8.51
CA HIS A 243 23.07 10.38 -9.83
C HIS A 243 21.79 11.23 -9.89
N ALA A 244 20.66 10.70 -9.42
CA ALA A 244 19.41 11.45 -9.37
C ALA A 244 19.46 12.67 -8.42
N ALA A 245 20.14 12.53 -7.28
CA ALA A 245 20.32 13.62 -6.31
C ALA A 245 21.20 14.76 -6.83
N ALA A 246 22.01 14.54 -7.88
CA ALA A 246 22.79 15.61 -8.50
C ALA A 246 21.91 16.71 -9.10
N SER A 247 20.69 16.37 -9.54
CA SER A 247 19.71 17.29 -10.12
C SER A 247 18.43 17.47 -9.29
N SER A 248 18.32 16.82 -8.13
CA SER A 248 17.18 17.00 -7.21
C SER A 248 17.68 17.36 -5.80
N PRO A 249 17.60 18.65 -5.42
CA PRO A 249 17.93 19.10 -4.07
C PRO A 249 17.10 18.42 -2.99
N GLU A 250 15.81 18.16 -3.25
CA GLU A 250 14.91 17.48 -2.31
C GLU A 250 15.39 16.04 -2.05
N LEU A 251 15.72 15.28 -3.10
CA LEU A 251 16.26 13.94 -2.93
C LEU A 251 17.60 13.97 -2.19
N LYS A 252 18.49 14.92 -2.53
CA LYS A 252 19.78 15.06 -1.84
C LYS A 252 19.60 15.25 -0.34
N ILE A 253 18.69 16.12 0.08
CA ILE A 253 18.40 16.36 1.50
C ILE A 253 17.76 15.12 2.15
N ALA A 254 16.81 14.47 1.49
CA ALA A 254 16.21 13.23 1.99
C ALA A 254 17.22 12.09 2.18
N MET A 255 18.33 12.10 1.43
CA MET A 255 19.41 11.12 1.56
C MET A 255 20.35 11.38 2.75
N GLU A 256 20.36 12.60 3.28
CA GLU A 256 21.19 13.00 4.44
C GLU A 256 20.50 12.70 5.79
N THR A 257 19.21 12.37 5.77
CA THR A 257 18.37 12.07 6.95
C THR A 257 18.04 10.59 7.08
#